data_AF-A0A2V7QLS7-F1
#
_entry.id   AF-A0A2V7QLS7-F1
#
_cell.length_a   1.000
_cell.length_b   1.000
_cell.length_c   1.000
_cell.angle_alpha   90.00
_cell.angle_beta   90.00
_cell.angle_gamma   90.00
#
_symmetry.space_group_name_H-M   'P 1'
#
loop_
_entity.id
_entity.type
_entity.pdbx_description
1 polymer ?
#
loop_
_entity_poly.entity_id
_entity_poly.type
_entity_poly.pdbx_seq_one_letter_code
_entity_poly.pdbx_strand_id
1 'polypeptide(L)'
;TLEEFFEIWTWGQLGMHQKPCGLLNIAGYFDPLLEFLDRAVEEKFVREVHRAMVVVESDPRALLARFEAYEPPQVVKWINAGTI
;
A
#
# COMPACT_ATOMS: atom_id res chain seq x y z
N THR A 1 15.01 2.67 -5.23
CA THR A 1 13.64 2.66 -5.78
C THR A 1 12.70 1.79 -4.95
N LEU A 2 12.94 0.48 -4.82
CA LEU A 2 12.08 -0.39 -4.00
C LEU A 2 12.15 -0.06 -2.51
N GLU A 3 13.36 0.17 -1.97
CA GLU A 3 13.54 0.59 -0.57
C GLU A 3 12.72 1.84 -0.22
N GLU A 4 12.88 2.90 -1.02
CA GLU A 4 12.14 4.17 -0.86
C GLU A 4 10.62 3.95 -0.96
N PHE A 5 10.16 3.10 -1.88
CA PHE A 5 8.75 2.75 -2.01
C PHE A 5 8.21 2.05 -0.75
N PHE A 6 8.94 1.07 -0.22
CA PHE A 6 8.56 0.34 0.99
C PHE A 6 8.57 1.24 2.23
N GLU A 7 9.52 2.17 2.33
CA GLU A 7 9.57 3.15 3.42
C GLU A 7 8.31 4.03 3.42
N ILE A 8 8.00 4.68 2.29
CA ILE A 8 6.83 5.55 2.17
C ILE A 8 5.53 4.75 2.34
N TRP A 9 5.43 3.55 1.78
CA TRP A 9 4.27 2.70 2.01
C TRP A 9 4.08 2.37 3.50
N THR A 10 5.17 2.05 4.21
CA THR A 10 5.15 1.80 5.66
C THR A 10 4.69 3.04 6.44
N TRP A 11 5.16 4.24 6.07
CA TRP A 11 4.69 5.48 6.69
C TRP A 11 3.18 5.70 6.50
N GLY A 12 2.66 5.34 5.32
CA GLY A 12 1.23 5.30 5.07
C GLY A 12 0.50 4.34 6.01
N GLN A 13 1.01 3.12 6.20
CA GLN A 13 0.43 2.13 7.12
C GLN A 13 0.41 2.61 8.57
N LEU A 14 1.45 3.33 8.99
CA LEU A 14 1.58 3.95 10.32
C LEU A 14 0.72 5.22 10.49
N GLY A 15 0.05 5.68 9.42
CA GLY A 15 -0.76 6.89 9.43
C GLY A 15 0.05 8.19 9.46
N MET A 16 1.34 8.15 9.13
CA MET A 16 2.21 9.33 9.10
C MET A 16 1.90 10.24 7.90
N HIS A 17 1.26 9.70 6.86
CA HIS A 17 0.65 10.46 5.79
C HIS A 17 -0.59 9.76 5.23
N GLN A 18 -1.36 10.50 4.45
CA GLN A 18 -2.59 10.04 3.81
C GLN A 18 -2.53 10.06 2.28
N LYS A 19 -1.34 10.27 1.71
CA LYS A 19 -1.12 10.25 0.25
C LYS A 19 -1.18 8.83 -0.32
N PRO A 20 -1.67 8.64 -1.56
CA PRO A 20 -1.60 7.35 -2.25
C PRO A 20 -0.15 6.94 -2.53
N CYS A 21 0.08 5.63 -2.58
CA CYS A 21 1.30 5.04 -3.11
C CYS A 21 0.91 4.18 -4.32
N GLY A 22 1.73 4.16 -5.37
CA GLY A 22 1.40 3.31 -6.52
C GLY A 22 2.58 2.90 -7.38
N LEU A 23 2.35 1.84 -8.14
CA LEU A 23 3.31 1.21 -9.04
C LEU A 23 2.75 1.28 -10.47
N LEU A 24 3.48 1.94 -11.36
CA LEU A 24 3.19 1.94 -12.79
C LEU A 24 3.79 0.66 -13.41
N ASN A 25 2.96 -0.36 -13.58
CA ASN A 25 3.38 -1.71 -13.98
C ASN A 25 3.41 -1.88 -15.51
N ILE A 26 4.46 -1.34 -16.14
CA ILE A 26 4.66 -1.44 -17.59
C ILE A 26 5.15 -2.85 -17.95
N ALA A 27 4.43 -3.49 -18.87
CA ALA A 27 4.79 -4.82 -19.40
C ALA A 27 5.03 -5.89 -18.31
N GLY A 28 4.35 -5.78 -17.16
CA GLY A 28 4.45 -6.75 -16.08
C GLY A 28 5.75 -6.67 -15.26
N TYR A 29 6.51 -5.57 -15.36
CA TYR A 29 7.77 -5.43 -14.63
C TYR A 29 7.65 -5.68 -13.12
N PHE A 30 6.54 -5.27 -12.49
CA PHE A 30 6.27 -5.46 -11.07
C PHE A 30 5.50 -6.73 -10.73
N ASP A 31 5.13 -7.59 -11.70
CA ASP A 31 4.34 -8.79 -11.42
C ASP A 31 4.97 -9.68 -10.33
N PRO A 32 6.28 -9.99 -10.35
CA PRO A 32 6.90 -10.80 -9.30
C PRO A 32 6.86 -10.14 -7.92
N LEU A 33 6.91 -8.81 -7.86
CA LEU A 33 6.78 -8.07 -6.61
C LEU A 33 5.34 -8.15 -6.08
N LEU A 34 4.35 -8.00 -6.95
CA LEU A 34 2.94 -8.09 -6.58
C LEU A 34 2.59 -9.49 -6.07
N GLU A 35 3.07 -10.54 -6.73
CA GLU A 35 2.94 -11.92 -6.26
C GLU A 35 3.58 -12.13 -4.88
N PHE A 36 4.77 -11.57 -4.64
CA PHE A 36 5.41 -11.61 -3.33
C PHE A 36 4.58 -10.91 -2.25
N LEU A 37 4.03 -9.73 -2.56
CA LEU A 37 3.18 -8.99 -1.62
C LEU A 37 1.86 -9.72 -1.33
N ASP A 38 1.28 -10.38 -2.32
CA ASP A 38 0.06 -11.18 -2.17
C ASP A 38 0.34 -12.40 -1.28
N ARG A 39 1.48 -13.10 -1.47
CA ARG A 39 1.93 -14.14 -0.55
C ARG A 39 2.17 -13.63 0.87
N ALA A 40 2.74 -12.43 1.03
CA ALA A 40 2.93 -11.84 2.35
C ALA A 40 1.59 -11.56 3.07
N VAL A 41 0.51 -11.29 2.32
CA VAL A 41 -0.85 -11.19 2.86
C VAL A 41 -1.41 -12.56 3.25
N GLU A 42 -1.23 -13.57 2.39
CA GLU A 42 -1.63 -14.96 2.68
C GLU A 42 -1.01 -15.46 3.98
N GLU A 43 0.31 -15.28 4.13
CA GLU A 43 1.12 -15.67 5.29
C GLU A 43 0.99 -14.73 6.50
N LYS A 44 0.10 -13.73 6.44
CA LYS A 44 -0.21 -12.78 7.54
C LYS A 44 0.95 -11.87 7.96
N PHE A 45 1.96 -11.68 7.13
CA PHE A 45 2.99 -10.66 7.32
C PHE A 45 2.50 -9.25 6.95
N VAL A 46 1.58 -9.15 5.99
CA VAL A 46 0.94 -7.89 5.57
C VAL A 46 -0.58 -8.01 5.76
N ARG A 47 -1.22 -6.97 6.29
CA ARG A 47 -2.69 -6.93 6.37
C ARG A 47 -3.27 -6.58 5.01
N GLU A 48 -4.38 -7.21 4.64
CA GLU A 48 -5.08 -6.95 3.37
C GLU A 48 -5.37 -5.45 3.15
N VAL A 49 -5.80 -4.74 4.21
CA VAL A 49 -6.03 -3.30 4.18
C VAL A 49 -4.78 -2.49 3.80
N HIS A 50 -3.59 -2.95 4.20
CA HIS A 50 -2.33 -2.29 3.86
C HIS A 50 -1.90 -2.62 2.43
N ARG A 51 -2.13 -3.86 1.96
CA ARG A 51 -1.91 -4.26 0.56
C ARG A 51 -2.78 -3.47 -0.40
N ALA A 52 -4.03 -3.18 -0.01
CA ALA A 52 -4.97 -2.37 -0.78
C ALA A 52 -4.57 -0.88 -0.88
N MET A 53 -3.62 -0.40 -0.07
CA MET A 53 -3.11 0.97 -0.16
C MET A 53 -2.23 1.22 -1.40
N VAL A 54 -1.69 0.16 -1.99
CA VAL A 54 -0.84 0.26 -3.19
C VAL A 54 -1.70 0.21 -4.43
N VAL A 55 -1.82 1.34 -5.12
CA VAL A 55 -2.47 1.44 -6.44
C VAL A 55 -1.55 0.88 -7.50
N VAL A 56 -2.06 0.00 -8.35
CA VAL A 56 -1.28 -0.59 -9.45
C VAL A 56 -2.03 -0.35 -10.74
N GLU A 57 -1.37 0.23 -11.73
CA GLU A 57 -1.91 0.47 -13.05
C GLU A 57 -0.79 0.35 -14.10
N SER A 58 -1.13 0.03 -15.34
CA SER A 58 -0.19 0.04 -16.47
C SER A 58 -0.29 1.30 -17.33
N ASP A 59 -1.33 2.11 -17.12
CA ASP A 59 -1.53 3.40 -17.78
C ASP A 59 -1.31 4.56 -16.78
N PRO A 60 -0.49 5.57 -17.12
CA PRO A 60 -0.18 6.67 -16.21
C PRO A 60 -1.39 7.58 -15.92
N ARG A 61 -2.33 7.76 -16.86
CA ARG A 61 -3.53 8.56 -16.63
C ARG A 61 -4.49 7.84 -15.69
N ALA A 62 -4.64 6.52 -15.85
CA ALA A 62 -5.42 5.70 -14.92
C ALA A 62 -4.82 5.75 -13.51
N LEU A 63 -3.49 5.65 -13.39
CA LEU A 63 -2.80 5.74 -12.10
C LEU A 63 -3.08 7.08 -11.41
N LEU A 64 -2.94 8.20 -12.14
CA LEU A 64 -3.18 9.54 -11.62
C LEU A 64 -4.66 9.75 -11.24
N ALA A 65 -5.60 9.28 -12.07
CA ALA A 65 -7.03 9.34 -11.74
C ALA A 65 -7.34 8.57 -10.43
N ARG A 66 -6.70 7.41 -10.22
CA ARG A 66 -6.84 6.66 -8.96
C ARG A 66 -6.16 7.33 -7.77
N PHE A 67 -5.08 8.08 -8.00
CA PHE A 67 -4.47 8.90 -6.95
C PHE A 67 -5.39 10.05 -6.53
N GLU A 68 -6.05 10.71 -7.47
CA GLU A 68 -7.01 11.78 -7.18
C GLU A 68 -8.24 11.29 -6.41
N ALA A 69 -8.71 10.07 -6.72
CA ALA A 69 -9.85 9.43 -6.06
C ALA A 69 -9.47 8.61 -4.80
N TYR A 70 -8.21 8.65 -4.37
CA TYR A 70 -7.71 7.81 -3.28
C TYR A 70 -8.28 8.24 -1.92
N GLU A 71 -8.87 7.29 -1.20
CA GLU A 71 -9.24 7.44 0.20
C GLU A 71 -8.33 6.57 1.08
N PRO A 72 -7.59 7.15 2.04
CA PRO A 72 -6.73 6.38 2.92
C PRO A 72 -7.58 5.48 3.82
N PRO A 73 -7.16 4.22 4.08
CA PRO A 73 -7.87 3.38 5.02
C PRO A 73 -7.85 4.03 6.41
N GLN A 74 -8.97 3.96 7.12
CA GLN A 74 -9.05 4.40 8.51
C GLN A 74 -8.29 3.41 9.39
N VAL A 75 -6.99 3.67 9.61
CA VAL A 75 -6.15 2.81 10.44
C VAL A 75 -6.51 3.07 11.89
N VAL A 76 -7.41 2.26 12.46
CA VAL A 76 -7.71 2.33 13.89
C VAL A 76 -6.48 1.88 14.67
N LYS A 77 -5.79 2.83 15.29
CA LYS A 77 -4.66 2.57 16.18
C LYS A 77 -5.22 2.02 17.50
N TRP A 78 -5.50 0.72 17.55
CA TRP A 78 -5.85 0.03 18.79
C TRP A 78 -4.60 -0.08 19.67
N ILE A 79 -4.26 0.99 20.36
CA ILE A 79 -3.58 0.90 21.65
C ILE A 79 -4.71 1.00 22.66
N ASN A 80 -5.16 -0.14 23.20
CA ASN A 80 -5.84 -0.10 24.48
C ASN A 80 -4.83 0.48 25.47
N ALA A 81 -4.98 1.76 25.81
CA ALA A 81 -4.44 2.29 27.04
C ALA A 81 -4.99 1.40 28.15
N GLY A 82 -4.08 0.76 28.89
CA GLY A 82 -4.40 -0.37 29.76
C GLY A 82 -5.56 -0.09 30.73
N THR A 83 -6.22 -1.17 31.12
CA THR A 83 -6.81 -1.24 32.46
C THR A 83 -6.04 -2.32 33.20
N ILE A 84 -5.47 -1.90 34.32
CA ILE A 84 -4.81 -2.69 35.36
C ILE A 84 -5.79 -3.74 35.89
#